data_AF-A0A401YWX0-F1
#
_entry.id   AF-A0A401YWX0-F1
#
_cell.length_a   1.000
_cell.length_b   1.000
_cell.length_c   1.000
_cell.angle_alpha   90.00
_cell.angle_beta   90.00
_cell.angle_gamma   90.00
#
_symmetry.space_group_name_H-M   'P 1'
#
loop_
_entity.id
_entity.type
_entity.pdbx_description
1 polymer ?
#
loop_
_entity_poly.entity_id
_entity_poly.type
_entity_poly.pdbx_seq_one_letter_code
_entity_poly.pdbx_strand_id
1 'polypeptide(L)'
;MTDHRIPSARAGGSTAPDRSAQSAALINGLDPVFAGPLFDGRDPKLAGVFMRGSRQVRLDITALPLIMRREVGWWLATCARTSERQAHASEWNRWAVTVADVIARHPHVASFADRPLAEWMTAWARRFHADRGRMPAPGHRLRAEHALRGMLERLLRQYASDVDWWRHDIWSLRLDPRIPRREHEPRANTAVRWGDITPVWLREGTKFYLRLQMESGQLT
;
A
#
# COMPACT_ATOMS: atom_id res chain seq x y z
N MET A 1 1.18 33.46 -29.60
CA MET A 1 1.63 33.08 -28.24
C MET A 1 0.67 32.01 -27.75
N THR A 2 0.98 30.76 -28.06
CA THR A 2 0.05 29.63 -27.94
C THR A 2 0.10 29.13 -26.49
N ASP A 3 -1.05 29.22 -25.82
CA ASP A 3 -1.25 28.85 -24.42
C ASP A 3 -1.17 27.32 -24.27
N HIS A 4 0.01 26.82 -23.91
CA HIS A 4 0.21 25.42 -23.55
C HIS A 4 -0.22 25.19 -22.10
N ARG A 5 -1.55 25.16 -21.87
CA ARG A 5 -2.11 24.52 -20.68
C ARG A 5 -1.75 23.04 -20.71
N ILE A 6 -0.76 22.66 -19.90
CA ILE A 6 -0.51 21.27 -19.54
C ILE A 6 -1.81 20.73 -18.93
N PRO A 7 -2.45 19.69 -19.51
CA PRO A 7 -3.63 19.11 -18.90
C PRO A 7 -3.19 18.52 -17.56
N SER A 8 -3.69 19.11 -16.48
CA SER A 8 -3.55 18.58 -15.13
C SER A 8 -4.22 17.21 -15.15
N ALA A 9 -3.41 16.14 -15.13
CA ALA A 9 -3.91 14.79 -15.00
C ALA A 9 -4.70 14.72 -13.70
N ARG A 10 -6.04 14.70 -13.82
CA ARG A 10 -6.90 14.30 -12.71
C ARG A 10 -6.30 13.04 -12.14
N ALA A 11 -6.02 13.05 -10.83
CA ALA A 11 -5.84 11.81 -10.08
C ALA A 11 -7.08 10.96 -10.40
N GLY A 12 -6.89 9.94 -11.22
CA GLY A 12 -7.95 9.07 -11.68
C GLY A 12 -8.51 8.33 -10.47
N GLY A 13 -9.57 8.88 -9.88
CA GLY A 13 -10.40 8.12 -8.96
C GLY A 13 -10.99 6.97 -9.78
N SER A 14 -10.41 5.79 -9.62
CA SER A 14 -10.96 4.54 -10.15
C SER A 14 -12.43 4.48 -9.74
N THR A 15 -13.34 4.28 -10.68
CA THR A 15 -14.76 4.21 -10.32
C THR A 15 -15.01 2.95 -9.49
N ALA A 16 -16.04 2.94 -8.64
CA ALA A 16 -16.40 1.77 -7.84
C ALA A 16 -16.50 0.44 -8.64
N PRO A 17 -17.08 0.40 -9.87
CA PRO A 17 -17.08 -0.81 -10.68
C PRO A 17 -15.69 -1.22 -11.17
N ASP A 18 -14.82 -0.27 -11.54
CA ASP A 18 -13.44 -0.56 -11.95
C ASP A 18 -12.66 -1.24 -10.82
N ARG A 19 -12.78 -0.69 -9.61
CA ARG A 19 -12.03 -1.21 -8.45
C ARG A 19 -12.53 -2.58 -7.98
N SER A 20 -13.80 -2.91 -8.20
CA SER A 20 -14.34 -4.26 -7.97
C SER A 20 -13.64 -5.28 -8.87
N ALA A 21 -13.55 -5.01 -10.18
CA ALA A 21 -12.90 -5.89 -11.15
C ALA A 21 -11.38 -6.00 -10.89
N GLN A 22 -10.71 -4.88 -10.64
CA GLN A 22 -9.27 -4.86 -10.28
C GLN A 22 -9.00 -5.72 -9.05
N SER A 23 -9.83 -5.63 -8.01
CA SER A 23 -9.65 -6.45 -6.81
C SER A 23 -9.93 -7.93 -7.01
N ALA A 24 -10.87 -8.28 -7.90
CA ALA A 24 -11.16 -9.67 -8.24
C ALA A 24 -9.93 -10.29 -8.93
N ALA A 25 -9.29 -9.54 -9.82
CA ALA A 25 -8.06 -9.96 -10.46
C ALA A 25 -6.91 -10.21 -9.47
N LEU A 26 -6.86 -9.51 -8.34
CA LEU A 26 -5.83 -9.72 -7.32
C LEU A 26 -5.85 -11.14 -6.73
N ILE A 27 -7.04 -11.71 -6.52
CA ILE A 27 -7.18 -13.02 -5.88
C ILE A 27 -7.18 -14.19 -6.89
N ASN A 28 -7.18 -13.90 -8.19
CA ASN A 28 -7.18 -14.93 -9.22
C ASN A 28 -5.88 -15.73 -9.18
N GLY A 29 -5.99 -17.06 -9.07
CA GLY A 29 -4.84 -17.96 -9.00
C GLY A 29 -4.07 -17.93 -7.67
N LEU A 30 -4.56 -17.20 -6.65
CA LEU A 30 -4.00 -17.29 -5.31
C LEU A 30 -4.46 -18.57 -4.62
N ASP A 31 -3.61 -19.06 -3.71
CA ASP A 31 -3.98 -20.16 -2.82
C ASP A 31 -5.23 -19.79 -1.99
N PRO A 32 -6.20 -20.69 -1.80
CA PRO A 32 -7.42 -20.41 -1.05
C PRO A 32 -7.20 -19.85 0.35
N VAL A 33 -6.06 -20.16 1.00
CA VAL A 33 -5.70 -19.61 2.31
C VAL A 33 -5.63 -18.06 2.30
N PHE A 34 -5.34 -17.46 1.14
CA PHE A 34 -5.25 -16.00 0.98
C PHE A 34 -6.59 -15.36 0.56
N ALA A 35 -7.62 -16.14 0.22
CA ALA A 35 -8.91 -15.62 -0.23
C ALA A 35 -9.91 -15.43 0.93
N GLY A 36 -9.62 -15.99 2.10
CA GLY A 36 -10.50 -15.96 3.27
C GLY A 36 -10.52 -14.60 4.00
N PRO A 37 -11.53 -14.36 4.86
CA PRO A 37 -11.59 -13.19 5.73
C PRO A 37 -10.74 -13.32 7.01
N LEU A 38 -10.08 -14.47 7.18
CA LEU A 38 -9.40 -14.85 8.40
C LEU A 38 -8.09 -15.53 8.06
N PHE A 39 -7.00 -15.04 8.65
CA PHE A 39 -5.66 -15.57 8.44
C PHE A 39 -5.05 -15.98 9.77
N ASP A 40 -4.70 -17.27 9.88
CA ASP A 40 -4.02 -17.82 11.05
C ASP A 40 -2.52 -17.99 10.73
N GLY A 41 -1.67 -17.27 11.45
CA GLY A 41 -0.22 -17.36 11.35
C GLY A 41 0.37 -18.70 11.80
N ARG A 42 -0.45 -19.63 12.32
CA ARG A 42 -0.07 -21.03 12.55
C ARG A 42 -0.16 -21.89 11.29
N ASP A 43 -0.90 -21.45 10.27
CA ASP A 43 -0.91 -22.13 8.98
C ASP A 43 0.50 -22.08 8.37
N PRO A 44 1.07 -23.20 7.92
CA PRO A 44 2.41 -23.25 7.32
C PRO A 44 2.61 -22.24 6.17
N LYS A 45 1.56 -21.97 5.39
CA LYS A 45 1.61 -21.02 4.26
C LYS A 45 1.64 -19.56 4.73
N LEU A 46 1.15 -19.28 5.94
CA LEU A 46 1.09 -17.93 6.52
C LEU A 46 2.17 -17.67 7.57
N ALA A 47 2.74 -18.72 8.18
CA ALA A 47 3.75 -18.60 9.24
C ALA A 47 4.99 -17.79 8.82
N GLY A 48 5.32 -17.79 7.52
CA GLY A 48 6.39 -16.98 6.93
C GLY A 48 6.09 -15.48 6.83
N VAL A 49 4.81 -15.09 6.89
CA VAL A 49 4.32 -13.72 6.68
C VAL A 49 4.12 -12.95 7.99
N PHE A 50 3.76 -13.67 9.05
CA PHE A 50 3.52 -13.07 10.37
C PHE A 50 4.82 -12.76 11.10
N MET A 51 4.81 -11.66 11.85
CA MET A 51 5.93 -11.25 12.70
C MET A 51 6.15 -12.27 13.83
N ARG A 52 7.42 -12.63 14.07
CA ARG A 52 7.79 -13.54 15.17
C ARG A 52 7.49 -12.90 16.52
N GLY A 53 7.07 -13.72 17.48
CA GLY A 53 6.84 -13.29 18.86
C GLY A 53 5.58 -12.44 19.06
N SER A 54 4.72 -12.30 18.04
CA SER A 54 3.42 -11.64 18.23
C SER A 54 2.52 -12.53 19.10
N ARG A 55 1.97 -11.97 20.19
CA ARG A 55 1.00 -12.67 21.05
C ARG A 55 -0.28 -13.03 20.29
N GLN A 56 -0.62 -12.20 19.31
CA GLN A 56 -1.75 -12.43 18.42
C GLN A 56 -1.22 -13.06 17.13
N VAL A 57 -1.73 -14.24 16.79
CA VAL A 57 -1.36 -14.95 15.54
C VAL A 57 -2.48 -14.94 14.51
N ARG A 58 -3.66 -14.40 14.85
CA ARG A 58 -4.84 -14.40 14.01
C ARG A 58 -5.20 -12.99 13.57
N LEU A 59 -5.23 -12.78 12.26
CA LEU A 59 -5.68 -11.56 11.59
C LEU A 59 -7.13 -11.78 11.13
N ASP A 60 -8.05 -10.97 11.64
CA ASP A 60 -9.48 -11.05 11.33
C ASP A 60 -9.94 -9.76 10.64
N ILE A 61 -10.37 -9.90 9.40
CA ILE A 61 -10.88 -8.81 8.56
C ILE A 61 -12.32 -9.06 8.11
N THR A 62 -13.06 -9.89 8.85
CA THR A 62 -14.45 -10.22 8.53
C THR A 62 -15.34 -8.98 8.44
N ALA A 63 -15.05 -7.96 9.26
CA ALA A 63 -15.75 -6.68 9.25
C ALA A 63 -15.48 -5.81 8.01
N LEU A 64 -14.48 -6.16 7.19
CA LEU A 64 -14.15 -5.38 6.00
C LEU A 64 -15.00 -5.77 4.78
N PRO A 65 -15.33 -4.80 3.90
CA PRO A 65 -15.96 -5.08 2.62
C PRO A 65 -15.15 -6.10 1.81
N LEU A 66 -15.86 -6.89 0.97
CA LEU A 66 -15.24 -7.93 0.15
C LEU A 66 -14.01 -7.44 -0.60
N ILE A 67 -14.07 -6.24 -1.15
CA ILE A 67 -12.96 -5.72 -1.93
C ILE A 67 -11.70 -5.53 -1.08
N MET A 68 -11.81 -4.90 0.09
CA MET A 68 -10.68 -4.72 1.01
C MET A 68 -10.15 -6.07 1.53
N ARG A 69 -11.03 -7.06 1.70
CA ARG A 69 -10.60 -8.42 2.06
C ARG A 69 -9.70 -9.05 0.99
N ARG A 70 -10.06 -8.88 -0.28
CA ARG A 70 -9.22 -9.31 -1.41
C ARG A 70 -7.87 -8.61 -1.42
N GLU A 71 -7.85 -7.31 -1.14
CA GLU A 71 -6.61 -6.52 -1.10
C GLU A 71 -5.66 -6.98 0.02
N VAL A 72 -6.18 -7.27 1.22
CA VAL A 72 -5.38 -7.80 2.33
C VAL A 72 -4.89 -9.21 2.02
N GLY A 73 -5.76 -10.08 1.51
CA GLY A 73 -5.42 -11.44 1.09
C GLY A 73 -4.29 -11.47 0.06
N TRP A 74 -4.43 -10.66 -0.99
CA TRP A 74 -3.39 -10.47 -2.01
C TRP A 74 -2.10 -9.94 -1.41
N TRP A 75 -2.16 -8.93 -0.54
CA TRP A 75 -0.97 -8.39 0.11
C TRP A 75 -0.22 -9.47 0.91
N LEU A 76 -0.93 -10.28 1.72
CA LEU A 76 -0.35 -11.41 2.45
C LEU A 76 0.30 -12.44 1.50
N ALA A 77 -0.36 -12.75 0.38
CA ALA A 77 0.21 -13.65 -0.63
C ALA A 77 1.49 -13.07 -1.26
N THR A 78 1.54 -11.75 -1.50
CA THR A 78 2.77 -11.11 -2.00
C THR A 78 3.90 -11.17 -0.98
N CYS A 79 3.60 -10.99 0.31
CA CYS A 79 4.59 -11.11 1.38
C CYS A 79 5.11 -12.55 1.49
N ALA A 80 4.23 -13.55 1.35
CA ALA A 80 4.62 -14.96 1.36
C ALA A 80 5.59 -15.29 0.22
N ARG A 81 5.27 -14.84 -1.00
CA ARG A 81 6.10 -15.06 -2.20
C ARG A 81 7.47 -14.37 -2.11
N THR A 82 7.56 -13.23 -1.45
CA THR A 82 8.82 -12.50 -1.25
C THR A 82 9.54 -12.87 0.06
N SER A 83 9.03 -13.85 0.83
CA SER A 83 9.55 -14.23 2.15
C SER A 83 9.64 -13.07 3.14
N GLU A 84 8.71 -12.11 3.07
CA GLU A 84 8.69 -10.91 3.90
C GLU A 84 7.75 -11.08 5.10
N ARG A 85 8.29 -10.87 6.30
CA ARG A 85 7.52 -10.83 7.55
C ARG A 85 7.03 -9.42 7.81
N GLN A 86 5.78 -9.14 7.43
CA GLN A 86 5.19 -7.81 7.60
C GLN A 86 3.87 -7.81 8.39
N ALA A 87 3.20 -8.96 8.54
CA ALA A 87 1.90 -9.01 9.19
C ALA A 87 2.04 -9.02 10.71
N HIS A 88 1.81 -7.87 11.33
CA HIS A 88 1.62 -7.75 12.78
C HIS A 88 0.13 -7.87 13.12
N ALA A 89 -0.33 -9.07 13.49
CA ALA A 89 -1.75 -9.39 13.61
C ALA A 89 -2.52 -8.40 14.51
N SER A 90 -1.95 -8.00 15.65
CA SER A 90 -2.62 -7.06 16.56
C SER A 90 -2.78 -5.66 15.98
N GLU A 91 -1.81 -5.18 15.19
CA GLU A 91 -1.91 -3.86 14.53
C GLU A 91 -2.86 -3.94 13.35
N TRP A 92 -2.84 -5.04 12.60
CA TRP A 92 -3.78 -5.27 11.50
C TRP A 92 -5.22 -5.43 11.96
N ASN A 93 -5.49 -6.10 13.07
CA ASN A 93 -6.83 -6.15 13.65
C ASN A 93 -7.31 -4.75 14.08
N ARG A 94 -6.40 -3.91 14.60
CA ARG A 94 -6.72 -2.52 14.92
C ARG A 94 -7.00 -1.69 13.67
N TRP A 95 -6.23 -1.91 12.60
CA TRP A 95 -6.51 -1.32 11.30
C TRP A 95 -7.85 -1.79 10.74
N ALA A 96 -8.19 -3.07 10.82
CA ALA A 96 -9.46 -3.61 10.35
C ALA A 96 -10.66 -2.91 11.02
N VAL A 97 -10.61 -2.71 12.35
CA VAL A 97 -11.64 -1.95 13.09
C VAL A 97 -11.66 -0.48 12.66
N THR A 98 -10.50 0.17 12.57
CA THR A 98 -10.39 1.58 12.16
C THR A 98 -10.98 1.79 10.76
N VAL A 99 -10.68 0.89 9.84
CA VAL A 99 -11.10 0.95 8.45
C VAL A 99 -12.61 0.70 8.35
N ALA A 100 -13.13 -0.30 9.08
CA ALA A 100 -14.57 -0.53 9.18
C ALA A 100 -15.32 0.73 9.65
N ASP A 101 -14.81 1.44 10.67
CA ASP A 101 -15.43 2.70 11.11
C ASP A 101 -15.34 3.83 10.07
N VAL A 102 -14.26 3.88 9.29
CA VAL A 102 -14.12 4.87 8.20
C VAL A 102 -15.15 4.60 7.13
N ILE A 103 -15.31 3.35 6.70
CA ILE A 103 -16.28 2.96 5.68
C ILE A 103 -17.71 3.23 6.16
N ALA A 104 -18.02 2.91 7.42
CA ALA A 104 -19.34 3.19 7.99
C ALA A 104 -19.70 4.69 7.94
N ARG A 105 -18.71 5.58 8.06
CA ARG A 105 -18.88 7.05 7.96
C ARG A 105 -18.73 7.60 6.54
N HIS A 106 -18.05 6.87 5.67
CA HIS A 106 -17.72 7.27 4.32
C HIS A 106 -17.93 6.10 3.34
N PRO A 107 -19.18 5.77 2.98
CA PRO A 107 -19.49 4.59 2.16
C PRO A 107 -18.88 4.62 0.76
N HIS A 108 -18.46 5.79 0.27
CA HIS A 108 -17.74 5.94 -1.00
C HIS A 108 -16.30 5.41 -0.96
N VAL A 109 -15.72 5.24 0.24
CA VAL A 109 -14.39 4.64 0.41
C VAL A 109 -14.54 3.14 0.27
N ALA A 110 -14.34 2.65 -0.94
CA ALA A 110 -14.30 1.23 -1.18
C ALA A 110 -12.88 0.73 -0.89
N SER A 111 -11.88 1.42 -1.47
CA SER A 111 -10.40 1.38 -1.42
C SER A 111 -9.64 1.40 -0.11
N PHE A 112 -8.67 0.52 0.17
CA PHE A 112 -7.50 1.01 0.89
C PHE A 112 -6.77 2.10 0.07
N ALA A 113 -6.72 1.93 -1.27
CA ALA A 113 -6.11 2.84 -2.23
C ALA A 113 -6.91 4.15 -2.47
N ASP A 114 -8.19 4.23 -2.06
CA ASP A 114 -9.04 5.42 -2.28
C ASP A 114 -8.63 6.60 -1.39
N ARG A 115 -7.76 6.37 -0.41
CA ARG A 115 -7.26 7.39 0.51
C ARG A 115 -5.75 7.34 0.66
N PRO A 116 -5.09 8.51 0.74
CA PRO A 116 -3.67 8.56 1.04
C PRO A 116 -3.40 8.08 2.47
N LEU A 117 -2.19 7.59 2.72
CA LEU A 117 -1.76 7.11 4.04
C LEU A 117 -1.97 8.15 5.15
N ALA A 118 -1.77 9.44 4.87
CA ALA A 118 -1.95 10.52 5.85
C ALA A 118 -3.40 10.59 6.39
N GLU A 119 -4.39 10.35 5.52
CA GLU A 119 -5.80 10.29 5.92
C GLU A 119 -6.09 9.05 6.75
N TRP A 120 -5.56 7.89 6.35
CA TRP A 120 -5.67 6.67 7.16
C TRP A 120 -5.05 6.84 8.55
N MET A 121 -3.87 7.46 8.62
CA MET A 121 -3.20 7.76 9.90
C MET A 121 -4.00 8.73 10.77
N THR A 122 -4.74 9.64 10.16
CA THR A 122 -5.65 10.55 10.87
C THR A 122 -6.82 9.78 11.47
N ALA A 123 -7.45 8.88 10.70
CA ALA A 123 -8.52 8.02 11.18
C ALA A 123 -8.05 7.09 12.32
N TRP A 124 -6.86 6.48 12.16
CA TRP A 124 -6.26 5.64 13.18
C TRP A 124 -5.97 6.39 14.47
N ALA A 125 -5.41 7.60 14.39
CA ALA A 125 -5.14 8.42 15.57
C ALA A 125 -6.43 8.81 16.31
N ARG A 126 -7.49 9.15 15.56
CA ARG A 126 -8.82 9.44 16.13
C ARG A 126 -9.39 8.22 16.85
N ARG A 127 -9.31 7.03 16.25
CA ARG A 127 -9.77 5.78 16.89
C ARG A 127 -8.92 5.45 18.12
N PHE A 128 -7.60 5.62 18.02
CA PHE A 128 -6.70 5.41 19.16
C PHE A 128 -7.09 6.28 20.34
N HIS A 129 -7.38 7.57 20.09
CA HIS A 129 -7.83 8.49 21.12
C HIS A 129 -9.17 8.08 21.72
N ALA A 130 -10.14 7.71 20.88
CA ALA A 130 -11.45 7.26 21.34
C ALA A 130 -11.35 6.02 22.25
N ASP A 131 -10.48 5.06 21.92
CA ASP A 131 -10.32 3.82 22.71
C ASP A 131 -9.50 4.03 24.01
N ARG A 132 -8.61 5.03 24.07
CA ARG A 132 -7.58 5.14 25.13
C ARG A 132 -7.60 6.46 25.90
N GLY A 133 -8.41 7.45 25.49
CA GLY A 133 -8.48 8.77 26.09
C GLY A 133 -7.19 9.61 26.00
N ARG A 134 -6.23 9.23 25.14
CA ARG A 134 -4.95 9.91 24.99
C ARG A 134 -4.38 9.81 23.59
N MET A 135 -3.46 10.71 23.24
CA MET A 135 -2.73 10.64 21.97
C MET A 135 -1.78 9.45 21.90
N PRO A 136 -1.58 8.86 20.70
CA PRO A 136 -0.60 7.81 20.49
C PRO A 136 0.82 8.35 20.68
N ALA A 137 1.66 7.61 21.40
CA ALA A 137 3.09 7.90 21.46
C ALA A 137 3.74 7.76 20.07
N PRO A 138 4.86 8.45 19.79
CA PRO A 138 5.54 8.41 18.49
C PRO A 138 5.81 6.98 18.00
N GLY A 139 6.27 6.08 18.87
CA GLY A 139 6.52 4.68 18.52
C GLY A 139 5.28 3.90 18.09
N HIS A 140 4.11 4.16 18.69
CA HIS A 140 2.85 3.54 18.27
C HIS A 140 2.42 4.05 16.89
N ARG A 141 2.58 5.36 16.66
CA ARG A 141 2.27 5.98 15.38
C ARG A 141 3.16 5.40 14.27
N LEU A 142 4.47 5.33 14.50
CA LEU A 142 5.42 4.75 13.53
C LEU A 142 5.09 3.28 13.20
N ARG A 143 4.72 2.48 14.20
CA ARG A 143 4.33 1.08 13.98
C ARG A 143 3.06 0.96 13.14
N ALA A 144 2.02 1.73 13.45
CA ALA A 144 0.77 1.73 12.70
C ALA A 144 0.99 2.18 11.26
N GLU A 145 1.78 3.24 11.07
CA GLU A 145 2.14 3.75 9.75
C GLU A 145 2.91 2.72 8.94
N HIS A 146 3.94 2.11 9.52
CA HIS A 146 4.73 1.08 8.84
C HIS A 146 3.88 -0.12 8.41
N ALA A 147 2.97 -0.57 9.28
CA ALA A 147 2.07 -1.70 8.99
C ALA A 147 1.21 -1.47 7.75
N LEU A 148 0.60 -0.28 7.62
CA LEU A 148 -0.28 0.02 6.48
C LEU A 148 0.50 0.46 5.23
N ARG A 149 1.60 1.20 5.40
CA ARG A 149 2.40 1.75 4.31
C ARG A 149 2.88 0.67 3.34
N GLY A 150 3.44 -0.42 3.86
CA GLY A 150 3.94 -1.52 3.02
C GLY A 150 2.86 -2.16 2.14
N MET A 151 1.63 -2.24 2.64
CA MET A 151 0.48 -2.71 1.87
C MET A 151 0.05 -1.70 0.82
N LEU A 152 -0.13 -0.43 1.20
CA LEU A 152 -0.58 0.62 0.28
C LEU A 152 0.37 0.82 -0.90
N GLU A 153 1.69 0.82 -0.65
CA GLU A 153 2.69 0.96 -1.71
C GLU A 153 2.60 -0.17 -2.74
N ARG A 154 2.41 -1.43 -2.29
CA ARG A 154 2.21 -2.58 -3.17
C ARG A 154 0.89 -2.47 -3.93
N LEU A 155 -0.19 -2.13 -3.23
CA LEU A 155 -1.54 -2.08 -3.79
C LEU A 155 -1.68 -0.99 -4.87
N LEU A 156 -1.24 0.23 -4.56
CA LEU A 156 -1.29 1.36 -5.50
C LEU A 156 -0.51 1.03 -6.78
N ARG A 157 0.66 0.39 -6.63
CA ARG A 157 1.45 -0.05 -7.77
C ARG A 157 0.72 -1.13 -8.59
N GLN A 158 0.12 -2.10 -7.93
CA GLN A 158 -0.60 -3.18 -8.62
C GLN A 158 -1.80 -2.65 -9.40
N TYR A 159 -2.53 -1.67 -8.87
CA TYR A 159 -3.64 -1.03 -9.58
C TYR A 159 -3.22 -0.09 -10.69
N ALA A 160 -1.97 0.38 -10.67
CA ALA A 160 -1.39 1.20 -11.71
C ALA A 160 -0.37 0.41 -12.56
N SER A 161 -0.57 -0.91 -12.72
CA SER A 161 0.36 -1.77 -13.46
C SER A 161 0.62 -1.31 -14.90
N ASP A 162 -0.42 -0.79 -15.54
CA ASP A 162 -0.42 -0.40 -16.96
C ASP A 162 0.18 0.99 -17.19
N VAL A 163 0.51 1.69 -16.11
CA VAL A 163 1.19 2.98 -16.16
C VAL A 163 2.71 2.76 -16.09
N ASP A 164 3.44 3.48 -16.95
CA ASP A 164 4.91 3.49 -16.94
C ASP A 164 5.46 3.70 -15.52
N TRP A 165 6.47 2.92 -15.17
CA TRP A 165 7.00 2.88 -13.80
C TRP A 165 7.41 4.27 -13.27
N TRP A 166 7.95 5.12 -14.14
CA TRP A 166 8.49 6.43 -13.77
C TRP A 166 7.40 7.44 -13.43
N ARG A 167 6.16 7.21 -13.88
CA ARG A 167 5.02 8.11 -13.61
C ARG A 167 4.41 7.87 -12.23
N HIS A 168 4.78 6.78 -11.55
CA HIS A 168 4.35 6.54 -10.17
C HIS A 168 4.98 7.55 -9.22
N ASP A 169 4.23 7.95 -8.19
CA ASP A 169 4.74 8.79 -7.11
C ASP A 169 5.53 8.01 -6.05
N ILE A 170 5.67 6.70 -6.24
CA ILE A 170 6.46 5.82 -5.37
C ILE A 170 7.33 4.93 -6.26
N TRP A 171 8.64 5.12 -6.18
CA TRP A 171 9.61 4.28 -6.86
C TRP A 171 10.25 3.34 -5.84
N SER A 172 10.07 2.04 -6.00
CA SER A 172 10.66 1.04 -5.10
C SER A 172 11.32 -0.05 -5.93
N LEU A 173 12.65 -0.12 -5.89
CA LEU A 173 13.42 -1.16 -6.61
C LEU A 173 13.07 -2.57 -6.12
N ARG A 174 12.67 -2.70 -4.85
CA ARG A 174 12.15 -3.95 -4.28
C ARG A 174 10.83 -4.39 -4.92
N LEU A 175 9.93 -3.44 -5.23
CA LEU A 175 8.58 -3.73 -5.69
C LEU A 175 8.44 -3.66 -7.20
N ASP A 176 9.26 -2.86 -7.89
CA ASP A 176 9.17 -2.59 -9.32
C ASP A 176 10.43 -3.04 -10.08
N PRO A 177 10.42 -4.26 -10.67
CA PRO A 177 11.57 -4.75 -11.43
C PRO A 177 11.80 -4.01 -12.76
N ARG A 178 10.87 -3.13 -13.18
CA ARG A 178 11.02 -2.32 -14.40
C ARG A 178 11.97 -1.14 -14.19
N ILE A 179 12.21 -0.75 -12.94
CA ILE A 179 13.13 0.35 -12.62
C ILE A 179 14.56 -0.15 -12.84
N PRO A 180 15.34 0.50 -13.72
CA PRO A 180 16.73 0.11 -13.94
C PRO A 180 17.53 0.15 -12.63
N ARG A 181 18.33 -0.89 -12.37
CA ARG A 181 19.09 -1.08 -11.13
C ARG A 181 20.53 -1.50 -11.40
N ARG A 182 21.45 -1.02 -10.56
CA ARG A 182 22.82 -1.52 -10.50
C ARG A 182 22.83 -2.96 -10.01
N GLU A 183 23.87 -3.71 -10.37
CA GLU A 183 24.11 -5.05 -9.80
C GLU A 183 24.27 -4.98 -8.27
N HIS A 184 24.96 -3.95 -7.78
CA HIS A 184 25.25 -3.71 -6.36
C HIS A 184 24.62 -2.41 -5.86
N GLU A 185 23.29 -2.34 -5.86
CA GLU A 185 22.56 -1.15 -5.41
C GLU A 185 22.49 -1.05 -3.86
N PRO A 186 23.17 -0.06 -3.22
CA PRO A 186 23.25 0.01 -1.77
C PRO A 186 21.90 0.24 -1.08
N ARG A 187 20.94 0.84 -1.78
CA ARG A 187 19.60 1.16 -1.24
C ARG A 187 18.47 0.43 -1.95
N ALA A 188 18.71 -0.79 -2.45
CA ALA A 188 17.74 -1.60 -3.18
C ALA A 188 16.39 -1.81 -2.44
N ASN A 189 16.41 -1.74 -1.11
CA ASN A 189 15.23 -1.92 -0.26
C ASN A 189 14.51 -0.60 0.10
N THR A 190 15.02 0.55 -0.33
CA THR A 190 14.41 1.86 -0.05
C THR A 190 13.44 2.26 -1.17
N ALA A 191 12.33 2.87 -0.79
CA ALA A 191 11.42 3.52 -1.74
C ALA A 191 11.65 5.03 -1.77
N VAL A 192 11.70 5.62 -2.96
CA VAL A 192 11.64 7.07 -3.18
C VAL A 192 10.18 7.49 -3.29
N ARG A 193 9.81 8.55 -2.58
CA ARG A 193 8.45 9.08 -2.54
C ARG A 193 8.44 10.47 -3.15
N TRP A 194 7.84 10.59 -4.32
CA TRP A 194 7.73 11.83 -5.07
C TRP A 194 6.58 12.71 -4.56
N GLY A 195 5.62 12.10 -3.86
CA GLY A 195 4.45 12.76 -3.28
C GLY A 195 4.75 13.99 -2.42
N ASP A 196 5.94 14.01 -1.81
CA ASP A 196 6.38 15.07 -0.89
C ASP A 196 6.98 16.29 -1.61
N ILE A 197 7.28 16.18 -2.91
CA ILE A 197 7.85 17.29 -3.69
C ILE A 197 6.73 18.20 -4.20
N THR A 198 6.70 19.43 -3.69
CA THR A 198 5.89 20.53 -4.22
C THR A 198 6.82 21.61 -4.76
N PRO A 199 6.56 22.20 -5.95
CA PRO A 199 5.34 22.10 -6.79
C PRO A 199 5.31 20.89 -7.75
N VAL A 200 4.12 20.57 -8.30
CA VAL A 200 3.90 19.41 -9.18
C VAL A 200 4.79 19.42 -10.43
N TRP A 201 5.03 20.58 -11.05
CA TRP A 201 5.90 20.65 -12.24
C TRP A 201 7.33 20.23 -11.92
N LEU A 202 7.83 20.56 -10.72
CA LEU A 202 9.18 20.18 -10.29
C LEU A 202 9.27 18.68 -10.04
N ARG A 203 8.23 18.10 -9.43
CA ARG A 203 8.10 16.66 -9.21
C ARG A 203 8.16 15.90 -10.53
N GLU A 204 7.30 16.27 -11.49
CA GLU A 204 7.20 15.59 -12.77
C GLU A 204 8.46 15.79 -13.63
N GLY A 205 9.04 16.99 -13.62
CA GLY A 205 10.32 17.25 -14.28
C GLY A 205 11.48 16.42 -13.71
N THR A 206 11.55 16.31 -12.38
CA THR A 206 12.59 15.50 -11.71
C THR A 206 12.41 14.01 -12.00
N LYS A 207 11.18 13.49 -11.96
CA LYS A 207 10.86 12.10 -12.33
C LYS A 207 11.27 11.82 -13.78
N PHE A 208 10.91 12.70 -14.71
CA PHE A 208 11.26 12.55 -16.11
C PHE A 208 12.78 12.58 -16.34
N TYR A 209 13.50 13.52 -15.73
CA TYR A 209 14.95 13.59 -15.82
C TYR A 209 15.63 12.34 -15.28
N LEU A 210 15.26 11.88 -14.08
CA LEU A 210 15.89 10.69 -13.49
C LEU A 210 15.59 9.42 -14.26
N ARG A 211 14.39 9.30 -14.85
CA ARG A 211 14.07 8.22 -15.79
C ARG A 211 15.09 8.17 -16.94
N LEU A 212 15.34 9.31 -17.61
CA LEU A 212 16.30 9.36 -18.71
C LEU A 212 17.72 8.95 -18.26
N GLN A 213 18.15 9.40 -17.08
CA GLN A 213 19.47 9.07 -16.55
C GLN A 213 19.60 7.60 -16.12
N MET A 214 18.52 6.98 -15.66
CA MET A 214 18.47 5.55 -15.37
C MET A 214 18.47 4.70 -16.65
N GLU A 215 17.64 5.08 -17.64
CA GLU A 215 17.53 4.38 -18.92
C GLU A 215 18.80 4.50 -19.78
N SER A 216 19.55 5.61 -19.66
CA SER A 216 20.80 5.84 -20.39
C SER A 216 22.05 5.21 -19.75
N GLY A 217 21.92 4.53 -18.60
CA GLY A 217 23.08 3.93 -17.92
C GLY A 217 23.84 4.86 -16.97
N GLN A 218 23.53 6.16 -16.94
CA GLN A 218 24.28 7.14 -16.14
C GLN A 218 24.08 6.95 -14.62
N LEU A 219 22.91 6.44 -14.22
CA LEU A 219 22.57 6.13 -12.83
C LEU A 219 22.42 4.64 -12.53
N THR A 220 22.76 3.77 -13.48
CA THR A 220 22.75 2.31 -13.28
C THR A 220 24.15 1.70 -13.30
#